data_AF-A0AAX3BAS4-F1
#
_entry.id   AF-A0AAX3BAS4-F1
#
_cell.length_a   1.000
_cell.length_b   1.000
_cell.length_c   1.000
_cell.angle_alpha   90.00
_cell.angle_beta   90.00
_cell.angle_gamma   90.00
#
_symmetry.space_group_name_H-M   'P 1'
#
loop_
_entity.id
_entity.type
_entity.pdbx_description
1 polymer ?
#
loop_
_entity_poly.entity_id
_entity_poly.type
_entity_poly.pdbx_seq_one_letter_code
_entity_poly.pdbx_strand_id
1 'polypeptide(L)' 'MEVIDVNTIKEKYPYLNQPGISVESAMRHEDTICITLSLAVGKLIEIVDNYDWQCVFDRGIDENTEVFTCIAKKEKI' A
#
# COMPACT_ATOMS: atom_id res chain seq x y z
N MET A 1 1.36 -6.55 17.69
CA MET A 1 0.65 -5.95 16.55
C MET A 1 0.30 -4.53 16.97
N GLU A 2 0.67 -3.55 16.18
CA GLU A 2 0.57 -2.13 16.52
C GLU A 2 -0.20 -1.43 15.39
N VAL A 3 -1.24 -0.67 15.73
CA VAL A 3 -1.93 0.19 14.74
C VAL A 3 -1.07 1.43 14.55
N ILE A 4 -0.76 1.76 13.30
CA ILE A 4 0.05 2.92 12.94
C ILE A 4 -0.88 4.02 12.42
N ASP A 5 -0.63 5.26 12.84
CA ASP A 5 -1.34 6.42 12.31
C ASP A 5 -1.07 6.60 10.80
N VAL A 6 -2.13 6.86 10.04
CA VAL A 6 -2.06 7.00 8.59
C VAL A 6 -1.19 8.19 8.17
N ASN A 7 -1.14 9.28 8.94
CA ASN A 7 -0.27 10.42 8.60
C ASN A 7 1.20 10.04 8.75
N THR A 8 1.55 9.26 9.78
CA THR A 8 2.91 8.72 9.94
C THR A 8 3.33 7.88 8.74
N ILE A 9 2.42 7.06 8.22
CA ILE A 9 2.66 6.26 7.00
C ILE A 9 2.90 7.14 5.78
N LYS A 10 2.04 8.16 5.61
CA LYS A 10 2.12 9.11 4.51
C LYS A 10 3.39 9.95 4.55
N GLU A 11 3.88 10.29 5.73
CA GLU A 11 5.17 10.98 5.91
C GLU A 11 6.34 10.05 5.57
N LYS A 12 6.29 8.79 6.03
CA LYS A 12 7.35 7.79 5.78
C LYS A 12 7.41 7.34 4.32
N TYR A 13 6.28 7.27 3.64
CA TYR A 13 6.14 6.83 2.26
C TYR A 13 5.41 7.88 1.41
N PRO A 14 6.10 8.98 1.01
CA PRO A 14 5.44 10.12 0.37
C PRO A 14 4.72 9.81 -0.95
N TYR A 15 5.10 8.75 -1.66
CA TYR A 15 4.43 8.31 -2.89
C TYR A 15 2.99 7.82 -2.63
N LEU A 16 2.61 7.50 -1.39
CA LEU A 16 1.23 7.19 -1.01
C LEU A 16 0.35 8.44 -0.86
N ASN A 17 0.90 9.65 -1.02
CA ASN A 17 0.15 10.92 -1.02
C ASN A 17 -0.25 11.38 -2.41
N GLN A 18 0.01 10.58 -3.45
CA GLN A 18 -0.36 10.96 -4.81
C GLN A 18 -1.90 10.94 -4.98
N PRO A 19 -2.46 11.79 -5.87
CA PRO A 19 -3.87 11.74 -6.21
C PRO A 19 -4.28 10.34 -6.68
N GLY A 20 -5.47 9.89 -6.25
CA GLY A 20 -5.99 8.56 -6.59
C GLY A 20 -5.50 7.42 -5.69
N ILE A 21 -4.78 7.74 -4.60
CA ILE A 21 -4.42 6.75 -3.56
C ILE A 21 -5.05 7.20 -2.24
N SER A 22 -5.87 6.33 -1.66
CA SER A 22 -6.36 6.48 -0.28
C SER A 22 -5.69 5.44 0.61
N VAL A 23 -5.13 5.90 1.75
CA VAL A 23 -4.59 5.02 2.78
C VAL A 23 -5.65 4.87 3.87
N GLU A 24 -6.19 3.66 4.00
CA GLU A 24 -7.37 3.37 4.82
C GLU A 24 -6.96 2.97 6.25
N SER A 25 -5.91 2.15 6.36
CA SER A 25 -5.37 1.72 7.64
C SER A 25 -3.94 1.22 7.49
N ALA A 26 -3.20 1.19 8.59
CA ALA A 26 -1.88 0.59 8.65
C ALA A 26 -1.64 -0.12 9.98
N MET A 27 -0.92 -1.23 9.91
CA MET A 27 -0.56 -2.05 11.06
C MET A 27 0.87 -2.55 10.93
N ARG A 28 1.59 -2.58 12.06
CA ARG A 28 2.89 -3.24 12.18
C ARG A 28 2.76 -4.56 12.91
N HIS A 29 3.39 -5.59 12.38
CA HIS A 29 3.64 -6.82 13.09
C HIS A 29 5.11 -7.20 12.91
N GLU A 30 5.86 -7.22 14.01
CA GLU A 30 7.31 -7.45 13.99
C GLU A 30 8.01 -6.48 13.04
N ASP A 31 8.74 -7.00 12.05
CA ASP A 31 9.46 -6.26 11.02
C ASP A 31 8.63 -6.09 9.73
N THR A 32 7.32 -6.29 9.79
CA THR A 32 6.43 -6.17 8.62
C THR A 32 5.38 -5.09 8.86
N ILE A 33 5.26 -4.19 7.89
CA ILE A 33 4.19 -3.21 7.81
C ILE A 33 3.17 -3.68 6.78
N CYS A 34 1.88 -3.63 7.16
CA CYS A 34 0.76 -3.88 6.27
C CYS A 34 -0.08 -2.61 6.17
N ILE A 35 -0.44 -2.24 4.94
CA ILE A 35 -1.23 -1.04 4.66
C ILE A 35 -2.42 -1.45 3.80
N THR A 36 -3.61 -1.01 4.20
CA THR A 36 -4.81 -1.13 3.38
C THR A 36 -4.98 0.15 2.56
N LEU A 37 -5.16 0.00 1.25
CA LEU A 37 -5.28 1.10 0.30
C LEU A 37 -6.55 0.96 -0.55
N SER A 38 -7.10 2.10 -0.97
CA SER A 38 -8.07 2.20 -2.08
C SER A 38 -7.43 2.97 -3.23
N LEU A 39 -7.33 2.35 -4.41
CA LEU A 39 -6.69 2.91 -5.60
C LEU A 39 -7.01 2.10 -6.87
N ALA A 40 -6.79 2.70 -8.03
CA ALA A 40 -6.78 2.00 -9.31
C ALA A 40 -5.68 0.91 -9.39
N VAL A 41 -5.96 -0.20 -10.06
CA VAL A 41 -5.00 -1.31 -10.26
C VAL A 41 -3.67 -0.84 -10.87
N GLY A 42 -3.69 0.09 -11.83
CA GLY A 42 -2.47 0.64 -12.42
C GLY A 42 -1.56 1.28 -11.38
N LYS A 43 -2.13 2.00 -10.41
CA LYS A 43 -1.39 2.60 -9.28
C LYS A 43 -0.86 1.56 -8.31
N LEU A 44 -1.62 0.48 -8.06
CA LEU A 44 -1.16 -0.63 -7.24
C LEU A 44 0.08 -1.31 -7.86
N ILE A 45 0.05 -1.55 -9.17
CA ILE A 45 1.19 -2.11 -9.92
C ILE A 45 2.40 -1.19 -9.79
N GLU A 46 2.24 0.12 -10.02
CA GLU A 46 3.32 1.11 -9.84
C GLU A 46 3.95 1.03 -8.44
N ILE A 47 3.14 0.85 -7.39
CA ILE A 47 3.65 0.78 -6.01
C ILE A 47 4.45 -0.50 -5.76
N VAL A 48 3.93 -1.65 -6.21
CA VAL A 48 4.54 -2.96 -6.02
C VAL A 48 5.85 -3.06 -6.80
N ASP A 49 5.84 -2.66 -8.07
CA ASP A 49 7.00 -2.82 -8.96
C ASP A 49 8.14 -1.84 -8.63
N ASN A 50 7.84 -0.64 -8.11
CA ASN A 50 8.87 0.39 -7.88
C ASN A 50 9.33 0.53 -6.42
N TYR A 51 8.55 0.07 -5.44
CA TYR A 51 8.82 0.35 -4.03
C TYR A 51 8.88 -0.88 -3.12
N ASP A 52 9.15 -2.07 -3.66
CA ASP A 52 9.32 -3.33 -2.90
C ASP A 52 8.14 -3.69 -2.00
N TRP A 53 6.92 -3.30 -2.37
CA TRP A 53 5.71 -3.78 -1.70
C TRP A 53 5.28 -5.12 -2.27
N GLN A 54 4.67 -5.94 -1.44
CA GLN A 54 4.10 -7.22 -1.82
C GLN A 54 2.58 -7.16 -1.70
N CYS A 55 1.88 -7.68 -2.70
CA CYS A 55 0.42 -7.76 -2.72
C CYS A 55 0.00 -9.01 -3.49
N VAL A 56 -1.16 -9.55 -3.18
CA VAL A 56 -1.80 -10.59 -3.98
C VAL A 56 -2.92 -9.94 -4.78
N PHE A 57 -2.72 -9.79 -6.09
CA PHE A 57 -3.75 -9.31 -7.01
C PHE A 57 -3.64 -10.01 -8.37
N ASP A 58 -4.78 -10.15 -9.05
CA ASP A 58 -4.85 -10.74 -10.38
C ASP A 58 -4.53 -9.67 -11.45
N ARG A 59 -3.54 -9.93 -12.30
CA ARG A 59 -3.14 -9.03 -13.40
C ARG A 59 -4.12 -9.04 -14.58
N GLY A 60 -5.15 -9.89 -14.56
CA GLY A 60 -6.22 -9.90 -15.56
C GLY A 60 -7.26 -8.77 -15.39
N ILE A 61 -7.14 -7.95 -14.34
CA ILE A 61 -8.06 -6.85 -14.06
C ILE A 61 -7.60 -5.58 -14.81
N ASP A 62 -8.55 -4.83 -15.36
CA ASP A 62 -8.29 -3.56 -16.06
C ASP A 62 -7.59 -2.54 -15.13
N GLU A 63 -6.60 -1.82 -15.66
CA GLU A 63 -5.76 -0.89 -14.90
C GLU A 63 -6.53 0.27 -14.25
N ASN A 64 -7.70 0.64 -14.78
CA ASN A 64 -8.56 1.70 -14.24
C ASN A 64 -9.57 1.19 -13.21
N THR A 65 -9.57 -0.12 -12.92
CA THR A 65 -10.46 -0.70 -11.92
C THR A 65 -10.01 -0.26 -10.54
N GLU A 66 -10.89 0.38 -9.78
CA GLU A 66 -10.66 0.70 -8.37
C GLU A 66 -10.71 -0.57 -7.51
N VAL A 67 -9.70 -0.73 -6.66
CA VAL A 67 -9.60 -1.87 -5.74
C VAL A 67 -9.37 -1.38 -4.31
N PHE A 68 -9.87 -2.16 -3.37
CA PHE A 68 -9.57 -2.05 -1.95
C PHE A 68 -8.70 -3.25 -1.56
N THR A 69 -7.45 -3.02 -1.19
CA THR A 69 -6.47 -4.11 -1.02
C THR A 69 -5.47 -3.85 0.10
N CYS A 70 -4.86 -4.93 0.59
CA CYS A 70 -3.76 -4.89 1.55
C CYS A 70 -2.42 -5.12 0.82
N ILE A 71 -1.44 -4.27 1.09
CA ILE A 71 -0.05 -4.44 0.68
C ILE A 71 0.84 -4.58 1.90
N ALA A 72 1.90 -5.37 1.80
CA ALA A 72 2.83 -5.65 2.89
C ALA A 72 4.27 -5.36 2.48
N LYS A 73 5.09 -4.90 3.42
CA LYS A 73 6.52 -4.68 3.21
C LYS A 73 7.30 -5.02 4.47
N LYS A 74 8.48 -5.61 4.27
CA LYS A 74 9.44 -5.83 5.34
C LYS A 74 10.24 -4.54 5.60
N GLU A 75 10.21 -4.05 6.83
CA GLU A 75 11.01 -2.92 7.29
C GLU A 75 12.34 -3.47 7.83
N LYS A 76 13.49 -2.99 7.32
CA LYS A 76 14.77 -3.27 7.99
C LYS A 76 14.84 -2.37 9.23
N ILE A 77 14.91 -2.98 10.41
CA ILE A 77 15.21 -2.33 11.70
C ILE A 77 16.68 -1.96 11.74
#